data_AF-A0A3B8RN22-F1
#
_entry.id   AF-A0A3B8RN22-F1
#
_cell.length_a   1.000
_cell.length_b   1.000
_cell.length_c   1.000
_cell.angle_alpha   90.00
_cell.angle_beta   90.00
_cell.angle_gamma   90.00
#
_symmetry.space_group_name_H-M   'P 1'
#
loop_
_entity.id
_entity.type
_entity.pdbx_description
1 polymer ?
#
loop_
_entity_poly.entity_id
_entity_poly.type
_entity_poly.pdbx_seq_one_letter_code
_entity_poly.pdbx_strand_id
1 'polypeptide(L)' 'MAMSNGVLRVLVSIIAIPVILAASYLGGFFFLFFVLVISLISFYEFSLLVRNKNMHVNLFMGLLGVFYLVV' A
#
# COMPACT_ATOMS: atom_id res chain seq x y z
N MET A 1 6.69 -22.52 -3.09
CA MET A 1 8.02 -22.34 -3.72
C MET A 1 8.46 -20.91 -3.47
N ALA A 2 9.58 -20.71 -2.77
CA ALA A 2 10.14 -19.37 -2.63
C ALA A 2 10.70 -18.94 -4.00
N MET A 3 10.11 -17.91 -4.59
CA MET A 3 10.58 -17.35 -5.86
C MET A 3 11.99 -16.77 -5.66
N SER A 4 12.89 -16.98 -6.61
CA SER A 4 14.25 -16.41 -6.53
C SER A 4 14.17 -14.88 -6.44
N ASN A 5 14.96 -14.30 -5.53
CA ASN A 5 15.02 -12.84 -5.30
C ASN A 5 15.32 -12.04 -6.59
N GLY A 6 16.00 -12.65 -7.57
CA GLY A 6 16.21 -12.05 -8.88
C GLY A 6 14.92 -11.92 -9.68
N VAL A 7 14.10 -12.97 -9.70
CA VAL A 7 12.81 -12.98 -10.42
C VAL A 7 11.83 -11.99 -9.79
N LEU A 8 11.76 -11.92 -8.46
CA LEU A 8 10.95 -10.91 -7.75
C LEU A 8 11.33 -9.49 -8.13
N ARG A 9 12.63 -9.17 -8.13
CA ARG A 9 13.12 -7.83 -8.50
C ARG A 9 12.76 -7.46 -9.92
N VAL A 10 12.97 -8.38 -10.87
CA VAL A 10 12.64 -8.16 -12.28
C VAL A 10 11.14 -7.92 -12.45
N LEU A 11 10.30 -8.73 -11.80
CA LEU A 11 8.85 -8.62 -11.89
C LEU A 11 8.34 -7.28 -11.31
N VAL A 12 8.86 -6.86 -10.15
CA VAL A 12 8.55 -5.55 -9.55
C VAL A 12 9.01 -4.42 -10.48
N SER A 13 10.19 -4.52 -11.08
CA SER A 13 10.68 -3.47 -11.99
C SER A 13 9.88 -3.34 -13.29
N ILE A 14 9.33 -4.45 -13.81
CA ILE A 14 8.57 -4.44 -15.07
C ILE A 14 7.10 -4.06 -14.85
N ILE A 15 6.53 -4.36 -13.69
CA ILE A 15 5.09 -4.14 -13.44
C ILE A 15 4.88 -2.98 -12.47
N ALA A 16 5.46 -3.03 -11.28
CA ALA A 16 5.14 -2.05 -10.24
C ALA A 16 5.63 -0.64 -10.63
N ILE A 17 6.87 -0.52 -11.14
CA ILE A 17 7.42 0.79 -11.53
C ILE A 17 6.58 1.45 -12.64
N PRO A 18 6.26 0.77 -13.76
CA PRO A 18 5.39 1.39 -14.78
C PRO A 18 4.00 1.73 -14.28
N VAL A 19 3.40 0.93 -13.39
CA VAL A 19 2.10 1.24 -12.78
C VAL A 19 2.17 2.51 -11.93
N ILE A 20 3.22 2.67 -11.12
CA ILE A 20 3.46 3.88 -10.32
C ILE A 20 3.59 5.10 -11.24
N LEU A 21 4.39 4.98 -12.30
CA LEU A 21 4.60 6.06 -13.25
C LEU A 21 3.32 6.42 -14.01
N ALA A 22 2.54 5.44 -14.45
CA ALA A 22 1.27 5.65 -15.13
C ALA A 22 0.25 6.34 -14.22
N ALA A 23 0.13 5.90 -12.96
CA ALA A 23 -0.75 6.52 -11.97
C ALA A 23 -0.32 7.98 -11.68
N SER A 24 0.99 8.23 -11.59
CA SER A 24 1.54 9.57 -11.39
C SER A 24 1.35 10.48 -12.61
N TYR A 25 1.46 9.93 -13.82
CA TYR A 25 1.29 10.67 -15.07
C TYR A 25 -0.17 11.04 -15.35
N LEU A 26 -1.11 10.11 -15.11
CA LEU A 26 -2.55 10.36 -15.27
C LEU A 26 -3.07 11.35 -14.23
N GLY A 27 -2.44 11.42 -13.06
CA GLY A 27 -2.73 12.42 -12.04
C GLY A 27 -4.18 12.37 -11.52
N GLY A 28 -4.58 13.45 -10.85
CA GLY A 28 -5.96 13.66 -10.38
C GLY A 28 -6.50 12.48 -9.56
N PHE A 29 -7.68 11.99 -9.94
CA PHE A 29 -8.34 10.87 -9.26
C PHE A 29 -7.57 9.55 -9.36
N PHE A 30 -6.80 9.32 -10.43
CA PHE A 30 -6.00 8.09 -10.57
C PHE A 30 -4.84 8.05 -9.58
N PHE A 31 -4.16 9.18 -9.42
CA PHE A 31 -3.10 9.30 -8.42
C PHE A 31 -3.65 9.24 -6.99
N LEU A 32 -4.76 9.93 -6.73
CA LEU A 32 -5.42 9.88 -5.42
C LEU A 32 -5.84 8.46 -5.05
N PHE A 33 -6.50 7.74 -5.98
CA PHE A 33 -6.90 6.35 -5.75
C PHE A 33 -5.69 5.45 -5.50
N PHE A 34 -4.61 5.63 -6.26
CA PHE A 34 -3.37 4.88 -6.09
C PHE A 34 -2.76 5.07 -4.69
N VAL A 35 -2.61 6.32 -4.25
CA VAL A 35 -2.08 6.64 -2.91
C VAL A 35 -3.00 6.11 -1.82
N LEU A 36 -4.31 6.29 -1.96
CA LEU A 36 -5.30 5.84 -0.98
C LEU A 36 -5.26 4.32 -0.77
N VAL A 37 -5.21 3.55 -1.85
CA VAL A 37 -5.09 2.09 -1.78
C VAL A 37 -3.81 1.68 -1.06
N ILE A 38 -2.67 2.27 -1.42
CA ILE A 38 -1.38 1.94 -0.78
C ILE A 38 -1.38 2.32 0.70
N SER A 39 -1.90 3.48 1.05
CA SER A 39 -1.97 3.95 2.44
C SER A 39 -2.84 3.03 3.30
N LEU A 40 -4.01 2.60 2.80
CA LEU A 40 -4.90 1.67 3.51
C LEU A 40 -4.24 0.29 3.71
N ILE A 41 -3.62 -0.26 2.66
CA ILE A 41 -2.89 -1.54 2.73
C ILE A 41 -1.73 -1.43 3.72
N SER A 42 -0.95 -0.36 3.65
CA SER A 42 0.20 -0.14 4.54
C SER A 42 -0.23 -0.04 6.00
N PHE A 43 -1.34 0.66 6.28
CA PHE A 43 -1.89 0.73 7.62
C PHE A 43 -2.38 -0.64 8.12
N TYR A 44 -3.01 -1.43 7.25
CA TYR A 44 -3.44 -2.78 7.59
C TYR A 44 -2.22 -3.68 7.92
N GLU A 45 -1.17 -3.68 7.11
CA GLU A 45 0.04 -4.45 7.41
C GLU A 45 0.73 -3.98 8.70
N PHE A 46 0.79 -2.67 8.91
CA PHE A 46 1.30 -2.09 10.16
C PHE A 46 0.49 -2.57 11.36
N SER A 47 -0.84 -2.55 11.28
CA SER A 47 -1.71 -2.99 12.36
C SER A 47 -1.53 -4.48 12.68
N LEU A 48 -1.26 -5.32 11.67
CA LEU A 48 -0.97 -6.75 11.84
C LEU A 48 0.38 -6.95 12.54
N LEU A 49 1.41 -6.20 12.12
CA LEU A 49 2.73 -6.21 12.76
C LEU A 49 2.65 -5.81 14.24
N VAL A 50 1.88 -4.77 14.52
CA VAL A 50 1.71 -4.22 15.86
C VAL A 50 0.89 -5.16 16.76
N ARG A 51 -0.08 -5.87 16.19
CA ARG A 51 -0.84 -6.92 16.88
C ARG A 51 0.05 -8.06 17.37
N ASN A 52 1.08 -8.43 16.61
CA ASN A 52 2.07 -9.43 17.05
C ASN A 52 2.92 -8.97 18.25
N LYS A 53 2.90 -7.67 18.57
CA LYS A 53 3.55 -7.07 19.75
C LYS A 53 2.59 -6.84 20.91
N ASN A 54 1.41 -7.49 20.93
CA ASN A 54 0.35 -7.30 21.93
C ASN A 54 -0.20 -5.87 22.02
N MET A 55 -0.03 -5.06 20.97
CA MET A 55 -0.67 -3.74 20.88
C MET A 55 -1.90 -3.86 19.98
N HIS A 56 -3.06 -3.44 20.49
CA HIS A 56 -4.34 -3.56 19.79
C HIS A 56 -4.72 -2.22 19.18
N VAL A 57 -4.58 -2.11 17.87
CA VAL A 57 -5.04 -0.95 17.09
C VAL A 57 -6.48 -1.18 16.67
N ASN A 58 -7.34 -0.16 16.83
CA ASN A 58 -8.69 -0.22 16.28
C ASN A 58 -8.64 -0.07 14.76
N LEU A 59 -8.74 -1.21 14.05
CA LEU A 59 -8.64 -1.27 12.59
C LEU A 59 -9.64 -0.34 11.90
N PHE A 60 -10.89 -0.32 12.36
CA PHE A 60 -11.95 0.43 11.72
C PHE A 60 -11.71 1.93 11.82
N MET A 61 -11.42 2.41 13.04
CA MET A 61 -11.16 3.84 13.27
C MET A 61 -9.85 4.28 12.61
N GLY A 62 -8.83 3.42 12.58
CA GLY A 62 -7.56 3.70 11.93
C GLY A 62 -7.67 3.77 10.41
N LEU A 63 -8.41 2.84 9.78
CA LEU A 63 -8.66 2.85 8.33
C LEU A 63 -9.46 4.09 7.92
N LEU A 64 -10.50 4.46 8.67
CA LEU A 64 -11.25 5.70 8.44
C LEU A 64 -10.38 6.95 8.60
N GLY A 65 -9.50 6.96 9.60
CA GLY A 65 -8.53 8.04 9.79
C GLY A 65 -7.58 8.20 8.61
N VAL A 66 -7.00 7.09 8.12
CA VAL A 66 -6.14 7.10 6.93
C VAL A 66 -6.90 7.54 5.68
N PHE A 67 -8.13 7.06 5.50
CA PHE A 67 -8.98 7.48 4.39
C PHE A 67 -9.22 8.99 4.40
N TYR A 68 -9.61 9.56 5.56
CA TYR A 68 -9.87 10.99 5.69
C TYR A 68 -8.61 11.86 5.53
N LEU A 69 -7.43 11.36 5.89
CA LEU A 69 -6.18 12.12 5.74
C LEU A 69 -5.67 12.17 4.29
N VAL A 70 -6.05 11.18 3.48
CA VAL A 70 -5.56 11.06 2.09
C VAL A 70 -6.51 11.71 1.08
N VAL A 71 -7.81 11.75 1.37
CA VAL A 71 -8.84 12.43 0.54
C VAL A 71 -8.87 13.92 0.84
#